data_AF-A3LY38-F1
#
_entry.id   AF-A3LY38-F1
#
_cell.length_a   1.000
_cell.length_b   1.000
_cell.length_c   1.000
_cell.angle_alpha   90.00
_cell.angle_beta   90.00
_cell.angle_gamma   90.00
#
_symmetry.space_group_name_H-M   'P 1'
#
loop_
_entity.id
_entity.type
_entity.pdbx_description
1 polymer ?
#
loop_
_entity_poly.entity_id
_entity_poly.type
_entity_poly.pdbx_seq_one_letter_code
_entity_poly.pdbx_strand_id
1 'polypeptide(L)'
;MLQSKKISRLLSQGLTAIPDDSESSSTSPIVTRANAPLSISLLSHEGIPLTTVLNKSVLQETSIVPDNLRVYSLQSYKTLIQHQHQQAEKPVLKNWDIIELDAGLKSIIMSLNVEENDSSNPESVVVGEEAGVETLVESAGSSQDNELYIVLFYLKPFPDAIAKLKLDHIDAALHEGLKGYVRG
;
A
#
# COMPACT_ATOMS: atom_id res chain seq x y z
N MET A 1 2.01 -18.96 -3.36
CA MET A 1 0.99 -18.66 -2.32
C MET A 1 1.44 -17.46 -1.51
N LEU A 2 0.66 -16.37 -1.53
CA LEU A 2 0.88 -15.19 -0.71
C LEU A 2 0.93 -15.61 0.77
N GLN A 3 2.02 -15.33 1.50
CA GLN A 3 2.14 -15.70 2.92
C GLN A 3 1.33 -14.73 3.79
N SER A 4 0.01 -14.84 3.72
CA SER A 4 -0.97 -13.94 4.35
C SER A 4 -0.67 -13.66 5.83
N LYS A 5 -0.21 -14.67 6.59
CA LYS A 5 0.21 -14.51 7.99
C LYS A 5 1.42 -13.60 8.17
N LYS A 6 2.42 -13.69 7.29
CA LYS A 6 3.61 -12.83 7.36
C LYS A 6 3.29 -11.40 6.97
N ILE A 7 2.51 -11.22 5.90
CA ILE A 7 2.05 -9.89 5.46
C ILE A 7 1.19 -9.25 6.56
N SER A 8 0.22 -9.97 7.12
CA SER A 8 -0.60 -9.47 8.23
C SER A 8 0.25 -9.06 9.44
N ARG A 9 1.29 -9.85 9.78
CA ARG A 9 2.21 -9.52 10.88
C ARG A 9 3.01 -8.25 10.58
N LEU A 10 3.47 -8.07 9.34
CA LEU A 10 4.21 -6.90 8.89
C LEU A 10 3.32 -5.65 8.90
N LEU A 11 2.11 -5.73 8.34
CA LEU A 11 1.14 -4.63 8.39
C LEU A 11 0.77 -4.24 9.83
N SER A 12 0.70 -5.22 10.74
CA SER A 12 0.45 -4.97 12.16
C SER A 12 1.53 -4.12 12.83
N GLN A 13 2.80 -4.23 12.40
CA GLN A 13 3.89 -3.40 12.92
C GLN A 13 3.66 -1.91 12.58
N GLY A 14 3.05 -1.62 11.45
CA GLY A 14 2.65 -0.27 11.05
C GLY A 14 1.66 0.40 12.01
N LEU A 15 0.80 -0.39 12.68
CA LEU A 15 -0.21 0.09 13.62
C LEU A 15 0.32 0.44 15.01
N THR A 16 1.60 0.17 15.27
CA THR A 16 2.20 0.44 16.58
C THR A 16 2.08 1.93 16.93
N ALA A 17 1.60 2.23 18.14
CA ALA A 17 1.52 3.59 18.64
C ALA A 17 2.90 4.23 18.73
N ILE A 18 2.97 5.54 18.54
CA ILE A 18 4.18 6.32 18.81
C ILE A 18 4.32 6.43 20.33
N PRO A 19 5.51 6.15 20.91
CA PRO A 19 5.73 6.37 22.33
C PRO A 19 5.57 7.86 22.64
N ASP A 20 4.73 8.19 23.62
CA ASP A 20 4.75 9.53 24.20
C ASP A 20 5.91 9.62 25.18
N ASP A 21 6.85 10.53 24.95
CA ASP A 21 7.94 10.84 25.89
C ASP A 21 7.45 11.57 27.17
N SER A 22 6.13 11.66 27.38
CA SER A 22 5.53 12.27 28.56
C SER A 22 5.22 11.18 29.60
N GLU A 23 6.08 11.10 30.64
CA GLU A 23 5.99 10.20 31.81
C GLU A 23 4.75 10.45 32.70
N SER A 24 3.55 10.50 32.15
CA SER A 24 2.31 10.65 32.92
C SER A 24 1.35 9.53 32.55
N SER A 25 1.29 8.54 33.43
CA SER A 25 0.39 7.40 33.47
C SER A 25 -1.07 7.83 33.68
N SER A 26 -1.66 8.45 32.65
CA SER A 26 -3.11 8.48 32.45
C SER A 26 -3.39 8.70 30.97
N THR A 27 -3.46 7.62 30.19
CA THR A 27 -3.87 7.67 28.78
C THR A 27 -5.35 8.04 28.70
N SER A 28 -5.61 9.33 28.61
CA SER A 28 -6.93 9.82 28.23
C SER A 28 -7.23 9.41 26.78
N PRO A 29 -8.50 9.12 26.41
CA PRO A 29 -8.86 8.60 25.07
C PRO A 29 -8.52 9.58 23.93
N ILE A 30 -8.26 10.85 24.24
CA ILE A 30 -7.82 11.85 23.26
C ILE A 30 -6.36 11.62 22.84
N VAL A 31 -5.50 11.17 23.76
CA VAL A 31 -4.06 10.95 23.52
C VAL A 31 -3.86 9.68 22.68
N THR A 32 -4.61 8.62 22.96
CA THR A 32 -4.58 7.37 22.17
C THR A 32 -4.91 7.59 20.69
N ARG A 33 -5.87 8.48 20.40
CA ARG A 33 -6.31 8.83 19.04
C ARG A 33 -5.27 9.60 18.22
N ALA A 34 -4.34 10.30 18.88
CA ALA A 34 -3.30 11.08 18.21
C ALA A 34 -2.05 10.25 17.88
N ASN A 35 -1.89 9.08 18.49
CA ASN A 35 -0.60 8.38 18.50
C ASN A 35 -0.57 7.08 17.70
N ALA A 36 -1.71 6.60 17.20
CA ALA A 36 -1.75 5.34 16.45
C ALA A 36 -2.70 5.38 15.23
N PRO A 37 -2.33 4.73 14.12
CA PRO A 37 -3.24 4.51 12.99
C PRO A 37 -4.41 3.58 13.37
N LEU A 38 -5.55 3.73 12.67
CA LEU A 38 -6.71 2.86 12.85
C LEU A 38 -6.53 1.52 12.15
N SER A 39 -6.05 1.53 10.90
CA SER A 39 -5.94 0.31 10.11
C SER A 39 -4.99 0.47 8.94
N ILE A 40 -4.48 -0.66 8.46
CA ILE A 40 -3.68 -0.75 7.25
C ILE A 40 -4.24 -1.89 6.41
N SER A 41 -4.42 -1.66 5.11
CA SER A 41 -4.85 -2.67 4.16
C SER A 41 -3.90 -2.76 2.97
N LEU A 42 -3.59 -3.98 2.57
CA LEU A 42 -3.01 -4.28 1.26
C LEU A 42 -4.17 -4.53 0.29
N LEU A 43 -4.16 -3.84 -0.83
CA LEU A 43 -5.19 -3.87 -1.87
C LEU A 43 -4.64 -4.50 -3.14
N SER A 44 -5.52 -5.14 -3.91
CA SER A 44 -5.23 -5.59 -5.27
C SER A 44 -5.19 -4.41 -6.25
N HIS A 45 -4.80 -4.68 -7.49
CA HIS A 45 -4.90 -3.75 -8.63
C HIS A 45 -6.30 -3.09 -8.79
N GLU A 46 -7.40 -3.76 -8.42
CA GLU A 46 -8.78 -3.22 -8.45
C GLU A 46 -9.18 -2.41 -7.20
N GLY A 47 -8.27 -2.20 -6.24
CA GLY A 47 -8.57 -1.54 -4.97
C GLY A 47 -9.30 -2.42 -3.94
N ILE A 48 -9.43 -3.73 -4.19
CA ILE A 48 -10.06 -4.69 -3.27
C ILE A 48 -9.08 -5.07 -2.16
N PRO A 49 -9.48 -4.99 -0.86
CA PRO A 49 -8.62 -5.43 0.24
C PRO A 49 -8.30 -6.93 0.17
N LEU A 50 -7.01 -7.25 0.02
CA LEU A 50 -6.45 -8.60 0.10
C LEU A 50 -6.22 -9.01 1.56
N THR A 51 -5.73 -8.06 2.37
CA THR A 51 -5.60 -8.23 3.82
C THR A 51 -5.74 -6.88 4.50
N THR A 52 -6.40 -6.88 5.65
CA THR A 52 -6.60 -5.69 6.48
C THR A 52 -6.22 -6.02 7.91
N VAL A 53 -5.44 -5.14 8.53
CA VAL A 53 -5.15 -5.19 9.96
C VAL A 53 -5.79 -3.98 10.63
N LEU A 54 -6.46 -4.23 11.74
CA LEU A 54 -7.20 -3.22 12.50
C LEU A 54 -6.56 -3.01 13.87
N ASN A 55 -6.43 -1.75 14.26
CA ASN A 55 -6.14 -1.36 15.64
C ASN A 55 -7.46 -1.33 16.41
N LYS A 56 -7.85 -2.48 16.99
CA LYS A 56 -9.15 -2.64 17.65
C LYS A 56 -9.36 -1.66 18.80
N SER A 57 -8.31 -1.30 19.54
CA SER A 57 -8.38 -0.38 20.67
C SER A 57 -8.79 1.02 20.20
N VAL A 58 -8.10 1.56 19.19
CA VAL A 58 -8.43 2.87 18.61
C VAL A 58 -9.79 2.83 17.91
N LEU A 59 -10.09 1.74 17.20
CA LEU A 59 -11.35 1.60 16.48
C LEU A 59 -12.57 1.62 17.42
N GLN A 60 -12.49 0.97 18.59
CA GLN A 60 -13.57 0.99 19.60
C GLN A 60 -13.85 2.39 20.15
N GLU A 61 -12.84 3.25 20.16
CA GLU A 61 -12.99 4.65 20.58
C GLU A 61 -13.58 5.52 19.46
N THR A 62 -13.64 5.02 18.22
CA THR A 62 -14.26 5.70 17.08
C THR A 62 -15.64 5.12 16.78
N SER A 63 -16.53 5.90 16.18
CA SER A 63 -17.80 5.42 15.64
C SER A 63 -17.66 4.74 14.26
N ILE A 64 -16.43 4.42 13.85
CA ILE A 64 -16.12 3.87 12.52
C ILE A 64 -16.23 2.36 12.55
N VAL A 65 -17.15 1.82 11.74
CA VAL A 65 -17.35 0.37 11.59
C VAL A 65 -16.29 -0.18 10.62
N PRO A 66 -15.75 -1.40 10.82
CA PRO A 66 -14.78 -2.01 9.91
C PRO A 66 -15.21 -2.05 8.43
N ASP A 67 -16.51 -2.22 8.15
CA ASP A 67 -17.03 -2.24 6.79
C ASP A 67 -16.90 -0.87 6.10
N ASN A 68 -16.96 0.23 6.85
CA ASN A 68 -16.72 1.56 6.31
C ASN A 68 -15.29 1.68 5.77
N LEU A 69 -14.31 1.05 6.44
CA LEU A 69 -12.91 1.08 5.99
C LEU A 69 -12.71 0.40 4.63
N ARG A 70 -13.54 -0.60 4.30
CA ARG A 70 -13.52 -1.24 2.96
C ARG A 70 -14.08 -0.32 1.88
N VAL A 71 -15.12 0.44 2.21
CA VAL A 71 -15.67 1.46 1.30
C VAL A 71 -14.63 2.57 1.11
N TYR A 72 -14.03 3.03 2.21
CA TYR A 72 -13.00 4.05 2.16
C TYR A 72 -11.74 3.60 1.43
N SER A 73 -11.34 2.32 1.49
CA SER A 73 -10.18 1.85 0.72
C SER A 73 -10.41 1.94 -0.79
N LEU A 74 -11.62 1.62 -1.23
CA LEU A 74 -12.00 1.76 -2.64
C LEU A 74 -12.05 3.23 -3.06
N GLN A 75 -12.56 4.11 -2.19
CA GLN A 75 -12.55 5.55 -2.43
C GLN A 75 -11.11 6.08 -2.55
N SER A 76 -10.24 5.72 -1.61
CA SER A 76 -8.83 6.13 -1.61
C SER A 76 -8.12 5.68 -2.88
N TYR A 77 -8.35 4.43 -3.30
CA TYR A 77 -7.82 3.88 -4.54
C TYR A 77 -8.29 4.67 -5.77
N LYS A 78 -9.61 4.89 -5.92
CA LYS A 78 -10.15 5.63 -7.07
C LYS A 78 -9.60 7.04 -7.17
N THR A 79 -9.49 7.74 -6.05
CA THR A 79 -8.92 9.09 -6.00
C THR A 79 -7.44 9.09 -6.41
N LEU A 80 -6.64 8.13 -5.95
CA LEU A 80 -5.24 8.00 -6.37
C LEU A 80 -5.13 7.82 -7.89
N ILE A 81 -5.88 6.86 -8.47
CA ILE A 81 -5.88 6.59 -9.92
C ILE A 81 -6.34 7.81 -10.71
N GLN A 82 -7.37 8.51 -10.23
CA GLN A 82 -7.86 9.75 -10.84
C GLN A 82 -6.78 10.85 -10.84
N HIS A 83 -6.08 11.04 -9.72
CA HIS A 83 -5.00 12.02 -9.63
C HIS A 83 -3.81 11.65 -10.53
N GLN A 84 -3.47 10.37 -10.64
CA GLN A 84 -2.44 9.89 -11.57
C GLN A 84 -2.82 10.17 -13.03
N HIS A 85 -4.07 9.90 -13.42
CA HIS A 85 -4.54 10.14 -14.78
C HIS A 85 -4.50 11.64 -15.17
N GLN A 86 -4.83 12.53 -14.23
CA GLN A 86 -4.75 13.98 -14.44
C GLN A 86 -3.30 14.51 -14.48
N GLN A 87 -2.34 13.79 -13.91
CA GLN A 87 -0.94 14.18 -13.83
C GLN A 87 -0.06 13.57 -14.92
N ALA A 88 -0.63 12.81 -15.87
CA ALA A 88 0.10 12.18 -16.98
C ALA A 88 0.90 13.17 -17.86
N GLU A 89 0.63 14.48 -17.77
CA GLU A 89 1.37 15.52 -18.48
C GLU A 89 2.60 16.07 -17.73
N LYS A 90 2.89 15.61 -16.49
CA LYS A 90 4.06 16.05 -15.71
C LYS A 90 4.97 14.87 -15.31
N PRO A 91 6.30 15.01 -15.42
CA PRO A 91 7.26 13.91 -15.30
C PRO A 91 7.53 13.42 -13.86
N VAL A 92 6.74 13.81 -12.87
CA VAL A 92 6.91 13.36 -11.48
C VAL A 92 5.67 12.55 -11.10
N LEU A 93 5.71 11.25 -11.39
CA LEU A 93 4.71 10.29 -10.93
C LEU A 93 4.80 10.19 -9.40
N LYS A 94 3.94 10.92 -8.70
CA LYS A 94 3.76 10.74 -7.26
C LYS A 94 3.05 9.39 -7.06
N ASN A 95 3.76 8.41 -6.51
CA ASN A 95 3.25 7.05 -6.27
C ASN A 95 2.43 6.92 -4.98
N TRP A 96 2.14 8.04 -4.30
CA TRP A 96 1.37 8.06 -3.06
C TRP A 96 0.48 9.30 -3.00
N ASP A 97 -0.58 9.24 -2.21
CA ASP A 97 -1.39 10.40 -1.92
C ASP A 97 -2.06 10.37 -0.55
N ILE A 98 -2.41 11.56 -0.04
CA ILE A 98 -3.19 11.73 1.18
C ILE A 98 -4.58 12.20 0.81
N ILE A 99 -5.58 11.49 1.33
CA ILE A 99 -6.98 11.70 0.99
C ILE A 99 -7.73 11.92 2.30
N GLU A 100 -8.33 13.10 2.43
CA GLU A 100 -9.23 13.41 3.53
C GLU A 100 -10.59 12.75 3.25
N LEU A 101 -11.07 12.01 4.24
CA LEU A 101 -12.36 11.32 4.21
C LEU A 101 -13.30 11.99 5.22
N ASP A 102 -14.38 11.31 5.59
CA ASP A 102 -15.37 11.84 6.50
C ASP A 102 -14.94 11.86 7.96
N ALA A 103 -15.57 12.75 8.74
CA ALA A 103 -15.47 12.79 10.21
C ALA A 103 -14.04 12.93 10.78
N GLY A 104 -13.15 13.59 10.03
CA GLY A 104 -11.76 13.76 10.44
C GLY A 104 -10.92 12.49 10.27
N LEU A 105 -11.40 11.50 9.50
CA LEU A 105 -10.60 10.39 9.03
C LEU A 105 -9.75 10.85 7.84
N LYS A 106 -8.49 10.42 7.82
CA LYS A 106 -7.60 10.54 6.67
C LYS A 106 -7.13 9.17 6.25
N SER A 107 -6.76 9.08 4.99
CA SER A 107 -6.04 7.93 4.45
C SER A 107 -4.79 8.40 3.73
N ILE A 108 -3.73 7.60 3.81
CA ILE A 108 -2.59 7.70 2.91
C ILE A 108 -2.53 6.40 2.12
N ILE A 109 -2.42 6.50 0.81
CA ILE A 109 -2.38 5.37 -0.12
C ILE A 109 -1.12 5.44 -0.97
N MET A 110 -0.53 4.28 -1.28
CA MET A 110 0.69 4.16 -2.09
C MET A 110 0.58 2.97 -3.04
N SER A 111 1.09 3.13 -4.27
CA SER A 111 1.26 2.04 -5.23
C SER A 111 2.58 1.29 -4.97
N LEU A 112 2.50 -0.03 -5.00
CA LEU A 112 3.60 -0.97 -4.81
C LEU A 112 3.87 -1.70 -6.12
N ASN A 113 5.09 -1.53 -6.64
CA ASN A 113 5.53 -2.20 -7.87
C ASN A 113 6.21 -3.51 -7.49
N VAL A 114 5.52 -4.65 -7.65
CA VAL A 114 6.15 -5.95 -7.44
C VAL A 114 6.95 -6.28 -8.71
N GLU A 115 8.27 -6.17 -8.64
CA GLU A 115 9.15 -6.58 -9.74
C GLU A 115 8.95 -8.08 -10.01
N GLU A 116 8.58 -8.44 -11.25
CA GLU A 116 8.64 -9.82 -11.69
C GLU A 116 10.09 -10.25 -11.67
N ASN A 117 10.37 -11.36 -10.97
CA ASN A 117 11.69 -11.96 -10.98
C ASN A 117 11.88 -12.53 -12.38
N ASP A 118 12.53 -11.75 -13.24
CA ASP A 118 12.90 -12.11 -14.61
C ASP A 118 13.85 -13.31 -14.53
N SER A 119 13.25 -14.50 -14.43
CA SER A 119 13.96 -15.78 -14.48
C SER A 119 14.30 -16.09 -15.93
N SER A 120 14.88 -15.11 -16.62
CA SER A 120 15.53 -15.29 -17.90
C SER A 120 16.87 -15.96 -17.64
N ASN A 121 16.80 -17.29 -17.62
CA ASN A 121 17.90 -18.22 -17.74
C ASN A 121 18.97 -17.71 -18.74
N PRO A 122 20.21 -17.40 -18.32
CA PRO A 122 21.23 -16.92 -19.25
C PRO A 122 21.95 -18.12 -19.88
N GLU A 123 21.27 -18.88 -20.73
CA GLU A 123 21.96 -19.87 -21.56
C GLU A 123 21.15 -20.27 -22.80
N SER A 124 21.22 -19.42 -23.83
CA SER A 124 21.26 -19.93 -25.19
C SER A 124 22.17 -19.02 -26.01
N VAL A 125 23.43 -19.44 -26.11
CA VAL A 125 24.34 -18.98 -27.15
C VAL A 125 23.73 -19.38 -28.50
N VAL A 126 23.30 -18.39 -29.28
CA VAL A 126 23.01 -18.58 -30.70
C VAL A 126 23.98 -17.69 -31.48
N VAL A 127 25.07 -18.32 -31.92
CA VAL A 127 25.87 -17.83 -33.05
C VAL A 127 25.12 -18.25 -34.30
N GLY A 128 24.67 -17.29 -35.11
CA GLY A 128 23.98 -17.56 -36.36
C GLY A 128 23.68 -16.28 -37.13
N GLU A 129 24.55 -15.99 -38.09
CA GLU A 129 24.42 -14.96 -39.12
C GLU A 129 23.20 -15.19 -40.05
N GLU A 130 22.71 -14.07 -40.58
CA GLU A 130 21.95 -13.87 -41.84
C GLU A 130 20.42 -13.68 -41.80
N ALA A 131 20.04 -12.50 -42.31
CA ALA A 131 18.90 -12.16 -43.17
C ALA A 131 17.45 -12.33 -42.64
N GLY A 132 16.94 -11.22 -42.10
CA GLY A 132 15.68 -10.61 -42.56
C GLY A 132 14.39 -11.41 -42.45
N VAL A 133 13.75 -11.38 -41.26
CA VAL A 133 12.30 -11.22 -41.09
C VAL A 133 12.07 -10.54 -39.73
N GLU A 134 11.57 -9.31 -39.73
CA GLU A 134 11.07 -8.64 -38.53
C GLU A 134 9.81 -9.37 -38.04
N THR A 135 9.96 -10.27 -37.08
CA THR A 135 8.82 -10.79 -36.32
C THR A 135 8.69 -9.94 -35.07
N LEU A 136 7.86 -8.90 -35.15
CA LEU A 136 7.35 -8.16 -34.01
C LEU A 136 6.50 -9.12 -33.17
N VAL A 137 7.13 -9.76 -32.19
CA VAL A 137 6.40 -10.47 -31.14
C VAL A 137 5.90 -9.39 -30.19
N GLU A 138 4.66 -8.95 -30.40
CA GLU A 138 3.88 -8.18 -29.45
C GLU A 138 3.60 -9.05 -28.21
N SER A 139 4.53 -9.08 -27.26
CA SER A 139 4.21 -9.43 -25.87
C SER A 139 3.70 -8.18 -25.16
N ALA A 140 2.50 -7.74 -25.53
CA ALA A 140 1.69 -6.83 -24.74
C ALA A 140 1.02 -7.62 -23.59
N GLY A 141 1.83 -8.12 -22.66
CA GLY A 141 1.35 -8.54 -21.34
C GLY A 141 1.36 -7.30 -20.45
N SER A 142 0.20 -6.69 -20.24
CA SER A 142 0.05 -5.49 -19.42
C SER A 142 0.58 -5.72 -18.00
N SER A 143 1.66 -5.04 -17.63
CA SER A 143 2.26 -5.04 -16.28
C SER A 143 1.35 -4.50 -15.16
N GLN A 144 0.06 -4.27 -15.44
CA GLN A 144 -0.94 -3.79 -14.47
C GLN A 144 -1.40 -4.88 -13.50
N ASP A 145 -1.22 -6.16 -13.82
CA ASP A 145 -1.72 -7.26 -12.99
C ASP A 145 -0.92 -7.50 -11.69
N ASN A 146 0.29 -6.92 -11.61
CA ASN A 146 1.19 -7.01 -10.46
C ASN A 146 1.22 -5.74 -9.60
N GLU A 147 0.38 -4.75 -9.93
CA GLU A 147 0.27 -3.55 -9.12
C GLU A 147 -0.56 -3.84 -7.87
N LEU A 148 0.04 -3.59 -6.71
CA LEU A 148 -0.63 -3.66 -5.42
C LEU A 148 -0.67 -2.27 -4.82
N TYR A 149 -1.58 -2.05 -3.87
CA TYR A 149 -1.64 -0.78 -3.16
C TYR A 149 -1.67 -0.99 -1.67
N ILE A 150 -1.11 -0.05 -0.92
CA ILE A 150 -1.17 -0.05 0.54
C ILE A 150 -1.91 1.19 0.96
N VAL A 151 -2.93 1.04 1.80
CA VAL A 151 -3.68 2.16 2.39
C VAL A 151 -3.59 2.10 3.91
N LEU A 152 -3.26 3.23 4.53
CA LEU A 152 -3.22 3.42 5.98
C LEU A 152 -4.25 4.48 6.36
N PHE A 153 -5.14 4.12 7.28
CA PHE A 153 -6.18 4.99 7.82
C PHE A 153 -5.78 5.52 9.19
N TYR A 154 -5.91 6.82 9.39
CA TYR A 154 -5.55 7.52 10.62
C TYR A 154 -6.51 8.68 10.88
N LEU A 155 -6.67 9.10 12.14
CA LEU A 155 -7.47 10.28 12.47
C LEU A 155 -6.66 11.55 12.25
N LYS A 156 -7.33 12.67 12.00
CA LYS A 156 -6.74 14.00 11.79
C LYS A 156 -5.72 14.46 12.84
N PRO A 157 -5.83 14.11 14.14
CA PRO A 157 -4.79 14.45 15.13
C PRO A 157 -3.47 13.71 14.90
N PHE A 158 -3.47 12.59 14.18
CA PHE A 158 -2.26 11.83 13.87
C PHE A 158 -1.48 12.50 12.72
N PRO A 159 -0.17 12.79 12.87
CA PRO A 159 0.56 13.57 11.88
C PRO A 159 0.77 12.87 10.53
N ASP A 160 0.41 13.56 9.44
CA ASP A 160 0.56 13.09 8.05
C ASP A 160 2.00 12.62 7.73
N ALA A 161 3.02 13.34 8.23
CA ALA A 161 4.42 12.97 8.04
C ALA A 161 4.78 11.60 8.66
N ILE A 162 4.19 11.28 9.81
CA ILE A 162 4.44 10.01 10.49
C ILE A 162 3.63 8.88 9.83
N ALA A 163 2.42 9.19 9.34
CA ALA A 163 1.65 8.26 8.53
C ALA A 163 2.42 7.84 7.28
N LYS A 164 3.04 8.81 6.60
CA LYS A 164 3.92 8.57 5.46
C LYS A 164 5.13 7.74 5.84
N LEU A 165 5.87 8.12 6.89
CA LEU A 165 7.06 7.36 7.32
C LEU A 165 6.73 5.90 7.64
N LYS A 166 5.60 5.64 8.30
CA LYS A 166 5.12 4.28 8.57
C LYS A 166 4.81 3.53 7.28
N LEU A 167 4.19 4.19 6.31
CA LEU A 167 3.90 3.58 5.01
C LEU A 167 5.18 3.28 4.22
N ASP A 168 6.15 4.20 4.20
CA ASP A 168 7.46 4.03 3.55
C ASP A 168 8.20 2.81 4.15
N HIS A 169 8.14 2.60 5.47
CA HIS A 169 8.73 1.41 6.10
C HIS A 169 8.02 0.11 5.72
N ILE A 170 6.69 0.13 5.62
CA ILE A 170 5.90 -1.04 5.21
C ILE A 170 6.18 -1.37 3.75
N ASP A 171 6.24 -0.36 2.89
CA ASP A 171 6.56 -0.46 1.47
C ASP A 171 7.91 -1.15 1.26
N ALA A 172 8.97 -0.64 1.90
CA ALA A 172 10.29 -1.25 1.85
C ALA A 172 10.31 -2.72 2.30
N ALA A 173 9.61 -3.02 3.41
CA ALA A 173 9.56 -4.37 3.96
C ALA A 173 8.70 -5.33 3.12
N LEU A 174 7.65 -4.83 2.45
CA LEU A 174 6.86 -5.60 1.49
C LEU A 174 7.61 -5.83 0.19
N HIS A 175 8.37 -4.85 -0.29
CA HIS A 175 9.24 -5.03 -1.45
C HIS A 175 10.23 -6.18 -1.25
N GLU A 176 10.82 -6.29 -0.06
CA GLU A 176 11.68 -7.44 0.29
C GLU A 176 10.88 -8.74 0.42
N GLY A 177 9.71 -8.69 1.08
CA GLY A 177 8.88 -9.87 1.36
C GLY A 177 8.10 -10.42 0.16
N LEU A 178 7.93 -9.64 -0.90
CA LEU A 178 7.18 -10.00 -2.11
C LEU A 178 8.07 -10.24 -3.33
N LYS A 179 9.40 -10.25 -3.18
CA LYS A 179 10.31 -10.66 -4.26
C LYS A 179 9.94 -12.06 -4.77
N GLY A 180 9.69 -12.18 -6.07
CA GLY A 180 9.30 -13.43 -6.71
C GLY A 180 7.83 -13.83 -6.49
N TYR A 181 6.97 -12.91 -6.06
CA TYR A 181 5.54 -13.12 -6.07
C TYR A 181 5.02 -13.12 -7.51
N VAL A 182 4.60 -14.28 -8.01
CA VAL A 182 3.87 -14.43 -9.28
C VAL A 182 2.40 -14.65 -8.94
N ARG A 183 1.52 -13.83 -9.52
CA ARG A 183 0.06 -14.01 -9.41
C ARG A 183 -0.31 -15.26 -10.22
N GLY A 184 -0.76 -16.30 -9.53
CA GLY A 184 -1.18 -17.58 -10.12
C GLY A 184 -2.64 -17.61 -10.52
#